data_AF-A0A015IKU4-F1
#
_entry.id   AF-A0A015IKU4-F1
#
_cell.length_a   1.000
_cell.length_b   1.000
_cell.length_c   1.000
_cell.angle_alpha   90.00
_cell.angle_beta   90.00
_cell.angle_gamma   90.00
#
_symmetry.space_group_name_H-M   'P 1'
#
loop_
_entity.id
_entity.type
_entity.pdbx_description
1 polymer ?
#
loop_
_entity_poly.entity_id
_entity_poly.type
_entity_poly.pdbx_seq_one_letter_code
_entity_poly.pdbx_strand_id
1 'polypeptide(L)'
;MGVMDSYVSSCHWFWTFQSWFHDCPWPNIVVEVAYTESVEHVLEKVKNYWLKPNRAHDAIVVKIDPVPAGDRPICMKVWHYCVSDRVTRNLFPARDKFDFGLHPPLTMQPGAFLIDIQLDCLYHGLKSNIQIPRNILPNPIVLDFFYVKRAIAEMFEDRE
;
A
#
# COMPACT_ATOMS: atom_id res chain seq x y z
N MET A 1 24.30 11.35 -8.14
CA MET A 1 25.52 10.55 -8.34
C MET A 1 26.01 10.13 -6.96
N GLY A 2 26.23 8.83 -6.71
CA GLY A 2 26.50 8.19 -5.40
C GLY A 2 25.25 7.52 -4.82
N VAL A 3 24.93 6.25 -5.12
CA VAL A 3 25.40 4.95 -4.61
C VAL A 3 25.12 4.73 -3.11
N MET A 4 24.23 3.78 -2.81
CA MET A 4 24.26 2.99 -1.58
C MET A 4 24.04 1.53 -1.97
N ASP A 5 25.16 0.83 -2.19
CA ASP A 5 25.22 -0.63 -2.26
C ASP A 5 25.21 -1.19 -0.84
N SER A 6 24.30 -2.13 -0.56
CA SER A 6 24.57 -3.25 0.34
C SER A 6 23.63 -4.42 0.04
N TYR A 7 24.22 -5.41 -0.61
CA TYR A 7 23.76 -6.78 -0.87
C TYR A 7 22.89 -7.41 0.25
N VAL A 8 21.70 -7.95 -0.10
CA VAL A 8 21.16 -9.26 0.34
C VAL A 8 19.99 -9.71 -0.58
N SER A 9 20.15 -10.87 -1.24
CA SER A 9 19.17 -11.82 -1.84
C SER A 9 18.05 -11.35 -2.81
N SER A 10 18.03 -11.98 -3.99
CA SER A 10 17.42 -11.56 -5.27
C SER A 10 15.88 -11.53 -5.41
N CYS A 11 15.10 -11.58 -4.34
CA CYS A 11 13.63 -11.56 -4.44
C CYS A 11 12.93 -10.42 -3.66
N HIS A 12 13.68 -9.49 -3.04
CA HIS A 12 13.12 -8.57 -2.04
C HIS A 12 12.79 -7.15 -2.51
N TRP A 13 13.04 -6.79 -3.78
CA TRP A 13 12.79 -5.41 -4.25
C TRP A 13 11.49 -5.31 -5.03
N PHE A 14 10.41 -4.98 -4.32
CA PHE A 14 9.13 -4.61 -4.90
C PHE A 14 9.05 -3.11 -5.21
N TRP A 15 10.04 -2.56 -5.91
CA TRP A 15 9.93 -1.21 -6.47
C TRP A 15 10.62 -1.14 -7.83
N THR A 16 9.79 -1.00 -8.87
CA THR A 16 10.15 -0.47 -10.21
C THR A 16 11.31 -1.15 -10.95
N PHE A 17 11.18 -2.39 -11.44
CA PHE A 17 11.80 -2.85 -12.70
C PHE A 17 11.20 -4.20 -13.12
N GLN A 18 10.13 -4.14 -13.90
CA GLN A 18 9.35 -5.33 -14.26
C GLN A 18 9.87 -6.06 -15.52
N SER A 19 11.16 -5.96 -15.81
CA SER A 19 11.73 -6.48 -17.07
C SER A 19 12.62 -7.73 -16.91
N TRP A 20 12.90 -8.22 -15.69
CA TRP A 20 13.96 -9.24 -15.53
C TRP A 20 13.64 -10.46 -14.66
N PHE A 21 12.38 -10.68 -14.27
CA PHE A 21 12.04 -11.87 -13.48
C PHE A 21 10.72 -12.50 -13.94
N HIS A 22 10.83 -13.47 -14.86
CA HIS A 22 9.70 -14.26 -15.36
C HIS A 22 9.14 -15.24 -14.31
N ASP A 23 9.84 -15.47 -13.19
CA ASP A 23 9.55 -16.59 -12.26
C ASP A 23 9.14 -16.16 -10.84
N CYS A 24 9.04 -14.86 -10.54
CA CYS A 24 8.65 -14.42 -9.20
C CYS A 24 7.12 -14.44 -9.04
N PRO A 25 6.58 -15.06 -7.97
CA PRO A 25 5.17 -14.92 -7.67
C PRO A 25 4.85 -13.44 -7.39
N TRP A 26 3.66 -13.00 -7.78
CA TRP A 26 3.15 -11.69 -7.37
C TRP A 26 3.05 -11.62 -5.84
N PRO A 27 3.33 -10.46 -5.23
CA PRO A 27 3.09 -10.28 -3.80
C PRO A 27 1.60 -10.31 -3.53
N ASN A 28 1.24 -10.72 -2.32
CA ASN A 28 -0.16 -10.73 -1.90
C ASN A 28 -0.70 -9.31 -1.65
N ILE A 29 0.15 -8.41 -1.13
CA ILE A 29 -0.18 -6.99 -0.86
C ILE A 29 0.71 -6.08 -1.71
N VAL A 30 0.11 -5.04 -2.29
CA VAL A 30 0.84 -3.90 -2.87
C VAL A 30 0.50 -2.64 -2.10
N VAL A 31 1.52 -1.87 -1.72
CA VAL A 31 1.35 -0.51 -1.17
C VAL A 31 1.87 0.48 -2.20
N GLU A 32 0.97 1.23 -2.82
CA GLU A 32 1.29 2.24 -3.84
C GLU A 32 1.32 3.62 -3.20
N VAL A 33 2.48 4.29 -3.16
CA VAL A 33 2.61 5.66 -2.67
C VAL A 33 2.72 6.61 -3.86
N ALA A 34 1.68 7.41 -4.09
CA ALA A 34 1.56 8.29 -5.25
C ALA A 34 1.74 9.76 -4.85
N TYR A 35 2.76 10.42 -5.41
CA TYR A 35 2.99 11.86 -5.18
C TYR A 35 2.48 12.73 -6.33
N THR A 36 2.99 12.53 -7.54
CA THR A 36 2.64 13.36 -8.72
C THR A 36 1.49 12.80 -9.56
N GLU A 37 1.24 11.48 -9.48
CA GLU A 37 0.14 10.85 -10.23
C GLU A 37 -1.23 11.37 -9.77
N SER A 38 -2.18 11.51 -10.69
CA SER A 38 -3.55 11.90 -10.36
C SER A 38 -4.27 10.79 -9.58
N VAL A 39 -5.27 11.17 -8.78
CA VAL A 39 -6.11 10.20 -8.04
C VAL A 39 -6.80 9.24 -9.02
N GLU A 40 -7.32 9.75 -10.13
CA GLU A 40 -7.98 8.92 -11.14
C GLU A 40 -7.04 7.84 -11.70
N HIS A 41 -5.82 8.22 -12.08
CA HIS A 41 -4.85 7.30 -12.66
C HIS A 41 -4.41 6.21 -11.67
N VAL A 42 -4.11 6.58 -10.41
CA VAL A 42 -3.68 5.59 -9.42
C VAL A 42 -4.81 4.61 -9.06
N LEU A 43 -6.05 5.10 -8.94
CA LEU A 43 -7.21 4.24 -8.67
C LEU A 43 -7.57 3.36 -9.87
N GLU A 44 -7.31 3.84 -11.10
CA GLU A 44 -7.41 3.02 -12.30
C GLU A 44 -6.36 1.91 -12.30
N LYS A 45 -5.10 2.21 -11.96
CA LYS A 45 -4.02 1.20 -11.82
C LYS A 45 -4.40 0.12 -10.82
N VAL A 46 -5.02 0.44 -9.68
CA VAL A 46 -5.48 -0.59 -8.73
C VAL A 46 -6.39 -1.61 -9.42
N LYS A 47 -7.40 -1.14 -10.16
CA LYS A 47 -8.42 -1.99 -10.78
C LYS A 47 -7.90 -2.71 -12.03
N ASN A 48 -7.20 -1.98 -12.89
CA ASN A 48 -6.82 -2.42 -14.23
C ASN A 48 -5.41 -3.02 -14.27
N TYR A 49 -4.66 -2.93 -13.17
CA TYR A 49 -3.29 -3.42 -13.11
C TYR A 49 -3.03 -4.26 -11.85
N TRP A 50 -3.08 -3.70 -10.64
CA TRP A 50 -2.62 -4.38 -9.43
C TRP A 50 -3.50 -5.58 -9.06
N LEU A 51 -4.82 -5.38 -9.04
CA LEU A 51 -5.80 -6.40 -8.66
C LEU A 51 -6.34 -7.17 -9.87
N LYS A 52 -5.62 -7.27 -10.98
CA LYS A 52 -6.02 -8.20 -12.05
C LYS A 52 -5.88 -9.66 -11.60
N PRO A 53 -6.63 -10.62 -12.21
CA PRO A 53 -6.45 -12.04 -11.91
C PRO A 53 -4.98 -12.48 -12.01
N ASN A 54 -4.57 -13.39 -11.13
CA ASN A 54 -3.19 -13.90 -11.01
C ASN A 54 -2.14 -12.82 -10.66
N ARG A 55 -2.53 -11.80 -9.90
CA ARG A 55 -1.64 -10.75 -9.40
C ARG A 55 -1.83 -10.56 -7.89
N ALA A 56 -1.70 -9.33 -7.40
CA ALA A 56 -1.92 -9.03 -6.00
C ALA A 56 -3.38 -9.23 -5.61
N HIS A 57 -3.58 -9.50 -4.32
CA HIS A 57 -4.89 -9.72 -3.72
C HIS A 57 -5.35 -8.53 -2.90
N ASP A 58 -4.41 -7.76 -2.38
CA ASP A 58 -4.66 -6.60 -1.54
C ASP A 58 -3.86 -5.40 -2.08
N ALA A 59 -4.49 -4.23 -2.10
CA ALA A 59 -3.86 -3.01 -2.57
C ALA A 59 -4.21 -1.84 -1.64
N ILE A 60 -3.18 -1.16 -1.15
CA ILE A 60 -3.28 0.05 -0.34
C ILE A 60 -2.67 1.19 -1.15
N VAL A 61 -3.43 2.23 -1.40
CA VAL A 61 -2.95 3.44 -2.08
C VAL A 61 -2.80 4.55 -1.05
N VAL A 62 -1.62 5.17 -1.02
CA VAL A 62 -1.34 6.38 -0.25
C VAL A 62 -1.08 7.51 -1.23
N LYS A 63 -2.06 8.40 -1.40
CA LYS A 63 -1.91 9.63 -2.19
C LYS A 63 -1.38 10.73 -1.30
N ILE A 64 -0.22 11.27 -1.67
CA ILE A 64 0.33 12.46 -1.04
C ILE A 64 -0.19 13.68 -1.80
N ASP A 65 -0.77 14.65 -1.09
CA ASP A 65 -1.18 15.91 -1.69
C ASP A 65 0.05 16.69 -2.18
N PRO A 66 -0.06 17.47 -3.27
CA PRO A 66 1.06 18.24 -3.78
C PRO A 66 1.65 19.16 -2.70
N VAL A 67 2.98 19.12 -2.57
CA VAL A 67 3.71 19.91 -1.58
C VAL A 67 4.55 20.96 -2.32
N PRO A 68 4.52 22.24 -1.89
CA PRO A 68 5.45 23.24 -2.40
C PRO A 68 6.90 22.79 -2.26
N ALA A 69 7.78 23.32 -3.11
CA ALA A 69 9.21 22.99 -3.03
C ALA A 69 9.77 23.42 -1.67
N GLY A 70 10.39 22.48 -0.94
CA GLY A 70 10.97 22.70 0.38
C GLY A 70 10.02 22.45 1.56
N ASP A 71 8.73 22.22 1.30
CA ASP A 71 7.77 21.89 2.36
C ASP A 71 7.63 20.37 2.55
N ARG A 72 6.98 19.98 3.66
CA ARG A 72 6.65 18.58 3.98
C ARG A 72 5.20 18.25 3.63
N PRO A 73 4.88 17.00 3.28
CA PRO A 73 3.49 16.58 3.08
C PRO A 73 2.70 16.62 4.39
N ILE A 74 1.67 17.45 4.41
CA ILE A 74 0.82 17.66 5.61
C ILE A 74 -0.43 16.79 5.56
N CYS A 75 -1.00 16.61 4.37
CA CYS A 75 -2.25 15.90 4.12
C CYS A 75 -2.02 14.79 3.09
N MET A 76 -2.62 13.63 3.36
CA MET A 76 -2.53 12.45 2.53
C MET A 76 -3.88 11.73 2.54
N LYS A 77 -4.13 10.93 1.51
CA LYS A 77 -5.37 10.17 1.34
C LYS A 77 -5.05 8.71 1.16
N VAL A 78 -5.87 7.85 1.75
CA VAL A 78 -5.69 6.41 1.71
C VAL A 78 -6.91 5.77 1.09
N TRP A 79 -6.65 4.75 0.29
CA TRP A 79 -7.66 3.78 -0.13
C TRP A 79 -7.13 2.36 0.06
N HIS A 80 -7.98 1.49 0.57
CA HIS A 80 -7.71 0.07 0.73
C HIS A 80 -8.65 -0.74 -0.16
N TYR A 81 -8.11 -1.71 -0.87
CA TYR A 81 -8.86 -2.57 -1.77
C TYR A 81 -8.48 -4.02 -1.53
N CYS A 82 -9.50 -4.83 -1.29
CA CYS A 82 -9.36 -6.27 -1.23
C CYS A 82 -9.98 -6.94 -2.46
N VAL A 83 -9.29 -7.92 -3.04
CA VAL A 83 -9.82 -8.69 -4.17
C VAL A 83 -11.09 -9.46 -3.82
N SER A 84 -11.24 -9.88 -2.56
CA SER A 84 -12.45 -10.55 -2.06
C SER A 84 -13.68 -9.63 -2.05
N ASP A 85 -13.51 -8.31 -2.09
CA ASP A 85 -14.62 -7.35 -2.16
C ASP A 85 -15.03 -7.01 -3.61
N ARG A 86 -14.42 -7.68 -4.59
CA ARG A 86 -14.73 -7.49 -6.00
C ARG A 86 -16.17 -7.92 -6.29
N VAL A 87 -16.99 -6.96 -6.72
CA VAL A 87 -18.38 -7.21 -7.13
C VAL A 87 -18.44 -7.65 -8.59
N THR A 88 -17.71 -6.94 -9.46
CA THR A 88 -17.56 -7.28 -10.89
C THR A 88 -16.12 -7.11 -11.30
N ARG A 89 -15.75 -7.54 -12.52
CA ARG A 89 -14.38 -7.40 -13.04
C ARG A 89 -13.82 -5.97 -12.93
N ASN A 90 -14.67 -4.96 -13.03
CA ASN A 90 -14.27 -3.55 -13.04
C ASN A 90 -14.77 -2.77 -11.80
N LEU A 91 -15.56 -3.40 -10.92
CA LEU A 91 -16.11 -2.77 -9.73
C LEU A 91 -15.44 -3.34 -8.48
N PHE A 92 -14.49 -2.56 -7.97
CA PHE A 92 -13.86 -2.75 -6.67
C PHE A 92 -14.22 -1.56 -5.79
N PRO A 93 -15.16 -1.72 -4.85
CA PRO A 93 -15.35 -0.72 -3.81
C PRO A 93 -14.08 -0.66 -2.96
N ALA A 94 -13.69 0.55 -2.55
CA ALA A 94 -12.68 0.69 -1.51
C ALA A 94 -13.28 0.19 -0.20
N ARG A 95 -12.57 -0.71 0.50
CA ARG A 95 -12.95 -1.17 1.82
C ARG A 95 -12.83 -0.05 2.83
N ASP A 96 -11.67 0.61 2.81
CA ASP A 96 -11.38 1.77 3.64
C ASP A 96 -10.98 2.94 2.75
N LYS A 97 -11.42 4.14 3.17
CA LYS A 97 -11.00 5.40 2.57
C LYS A 97 -11.01 6.48 3.63
N PHE A 98 -9.85 7.09 3.86
CA PHE A 98 -9.73 8.20 4.80
C PHE A 98 -8.60 9.14 4.39
N ASP A 99 -8.73 10.39 4.81
CA ASP A 99 -7.67 11.38 4.72
C ASP A 99 -6.97 11.41 6.08
N PHE A 100 -5.64 11.45 6.08
CA PHE A 100 -4.81 11.45 7.29
C PHE A 100 -3.69 12.48 7.18
N GLY A 101 -3.35 13.08 8.33
CA GLY A 101 -2.68 14.37 8.35
C GLY A 101 -3.69 15.53 8.32
N LEU A 102 -3.35 16.67 8.93
CA LEU A 102 -4.31 17.73 9.22
C LEU A 102 -3.66 19.11 9.16
N HIS A 103 -4.38 20.04 8.52
CA HIS A 103 -4.43 21.45 8.91
C HIS A 103 -5.74 21.70 9.66
N PRO A 104 -5.74 22.38 10.84
CA PRO A 104 -4.57 22.78 11.64
C PRO A 104 -3.99 21.57 12.40
N PRO A 105 -2.76 21.66 12.96
CA PRO A 105 -1.95 20.51 13.36
C PRO A 105 -2.52 19.83 14.60
N LEU A 106 -3.52 18.98 14.40
CA LEU A 106 -3.85 17.98 15.39
C LEU A 106 -2.75 16.92 15.31
N THR A 107 -2.03 16.77 16.42
CA THR A 107 -1.02 15.74 16.58
C THR A 107 -1.73 14.40 16.42
N MET A 108 -1.55 13.78 15.26
CA MET A 108 -2.13 12.47 14.97
C MET A 108 -1.64 11.50 16.05
N GLN A 109 -2.56 10.77 16.67
CA GLN A 109 -2.22 9.80 17.71
C GLN A 109 -2.08 8.40 17.10
N PRO A 110 -1.19 7.55 17.62
CA PRO A 110 -1.20 6.13 17.31
C PRO A 110 -2.60 5.54 17.47
N GLY A 111 -3.01 4.67 16.55
CA GLY A 111 -4.32 4.02 16.56
C GLY A 111 -5.48 4.84 15.99
N ALA A 112 -5.26 6.09 15.55
CA ALA A 112 -6.34 6.94 15.03
C ALA A 112 -6.77 6.59 13.60
N PHE A 113 -5.83 6.10 12.78
CA PHE A 113 -6.06 5.80 11.36
C PHE A 113 -5.49 4.43 11.04
N LEU A 114 -6.37 3.44 10.91
CA LEU A 114 -6.02 2.04 10.80
C LEU A 114 -6.56 1.45 9.50
N ILE A 115 -5.79 0.52 8.91
CA ILE A 115 -6.28 -0.43 7.93
C ILE A 115 -6.20 -1.83 8.53
N ASP A 116 -7.30 -2.57 8.39
CA ASP A 116 -7.39 -3.96 8.79
C ASP A 116 -7.21 -4.88 7.57
N ILE A 117 -6.03 -5.47 7.45
CA ILE A 117 -5.70 -6.43 6.40
C ILE A 117 -6.20 -7.82 6.85
N GLN A 118 -7.32 -8.24 6.29
CA GLN A 118 -7.91 -9.55 6.59
C GLN A 118 -7.06 -10.65 5.96
N LEU A 119 -6.79 -11.73 6.71
CA LEU A 119 -6.05 -12.88 6.19
C LEU A 119 -6.78 -13.54 5.01
N ASP A 120 -8.12 -13.47 4.97
CA ASP A 120 -8.90 -13.97 3.83
C ASP A 120 -8.68 -13.14 2.55
N CYS A 121 -8.18 -11.91 2.69
CA CYS A 121 -7.69 -11.14 1.55
C CYS A 121 -6.28 -11.57 1.15
N LEU A 122 -5.37 -11.63 2.13
CA LEU A 122 -3.96 -11.98 1.91
C LEU A 122 -3.81 -13.36 1.24
N TYR A 123 -4.62 -14.32 1.68
CA TYR A 123 -4.64 -15.70 1.21
C TYR A 123 -5.81 -15.96 0.26
N HIS A 124 -6.28 -14.95 -0.46
CA HIS A 124 -7.34 -15.13 -1.45
C HIS A 124 -6.99 -16.21 -2.48
N GLY A 125 -7.97 -17.04 -2.85
CA GLY A 125 -7.80 -18.09 -3.85
C GLY A 125 -6.90 -19.26 -3.40
N LEU A 126 -6.54 -19.32 -2.11
CA LEU A 126 -5.79 -20.44 -1.55
C LEU A 126 -6.59 -21.74 -1.71
N LYS A 127 -5.90 -22.82 -2.07
CA LYS A 127 -6.53 -24.14 -2.22
C LYS A 127 -7.16 -24.58 -0.90
N SER A 128 -8.33 -25.21 -0.97
CA SER A 128 -9.12 -25.62 0.20
C SER A 128 -8.40 -26.58 1.16
N ASN A 129 -7.38 -27.29 0.68
CA ASN A 129 -6.56 -28.20 1.49
C ASN A 129 -5.40 -27.51 2.23
N ILE A 130 -5.20 -26.21 2.03
CA ILE A 130 -4.16 -25.44 2.72
C ILE A 130 -4.84 -24.59 3.79
N GLN A 131 -4.37 -24.71 5.02
CA GLN A 131 -4.89 -23.95 6.15
C GLN A 131 -4.21 -22.57 6.22
N ILE A 132 -5.01 -21.52 6.29
CA ILE A 132 -4.52 -20.16 6.59
C ILE A 132 -3.96 -20.17 8.03
N PRO A 133 -2.73 -19.67 8.27
CA PRO A 133 -2.04 -19.75 9.55
C PRO A 133 -2.58 -18.74 10.59
N ARG A 134 -3.88 -18.83 10.90
CA ARG A 134 -4.60 -17.96 11.84
C ARG A 134 -4.14 -18.12 13.29
N ASN A 135 -3.39 -19.18 13.60
CA ASN A 135 -2.78 -19.43 14.90
C ASN A 135 -1.44 -18.71 15.10
N ILE A 136 -0.83 -18.20 14.02
CA ILE A 136 0.48 -17.54 14.03
C ILE A 136 0.34 -16.06 13.70
N LEU A 137 -0.52 -15.73 12.74
CA LEU A 137 -0.77 -14.34 12.32
C LEU A 137 -2.05 -13.80 12.94
N PRO A 138 -2.06 -12.54 13.39
CA PRO A 138 -3.29 -11.88 13.80
C PRO A 138 -4.23 -11.75 12.60
N ASN A 139 -5.53 -11.79 12.87
CA ASN A 139 -6.56 -11.53 11.89
C ASN A 139 -7.59 -10.55 12.47
N PRO A 140 -7.62 -9.28 12.03
CA PRO A 140 -6.81 -8.70 10.95
C PRO A 140 -5.34 -8.43 11.34
N ILE A 141 -4.47 -8.27 10.33
CA ILE A 141 -3.18 -7.59 10.49
C ILE A 141 -3.46 -6.08 10.42
N VAL A 142 -3.16 -5.36 11.50
CA VAL A 142 -3.47 -3.93 11.61
C VAL A 142 -2.29 -3.09 11.11
N LEU A 143 -2.55 -2.19 10.16
CA LEU A 143 -1.58 -1.18 9.72
C LEU A 143 -1.99 0.19 10.27
N ASP A 144 -1.13 0.77 11.10
CA ASP A 144 -1.33 2.09 11.69
C ASP A 144 -0.62 3.18 10.88
N PHE A 145 -1.42 4.10 10.32
CA PHE A 145 -0.95 5.18 9.48
C PHE A 145 -0.22 6.29 10.24
N PHE A 146 -0.22 6.26 11.57
CA PHE A 146 0.70 7.05 12.39
C PHE A 146 2.15 6.80 12.02
N TYR A 147 2.55 5.53 11.93
CA TYR A 147 3.93 5.18 11.59
C TYR A 147 4.23 5.40 10.10
N VAL A 148 3.24 5.19 9.23
CA VAL A 148 3.38 5.47 7.79
C VAL A 148 3.63 6.95 7.54
N LYS A 149 2.84 7.83 8.16
CA LYS A 149 3.04 9.28 8.07
C LYS A 149 4.44 9.68 8.54
N ARG A 150 4.88 9.14 9.67
CA ARG A 150 6.20 9.46 10.24
C ARG A 150 7.32 9.06 9.28
N ALA A 151 7.28 7.84 8.75
CA ALA A 151 8.26 7.36 7.77
C ALA A 151 8.27 8.19 6.48
N ILE A 152 7.09 8.62 5.99
CA ILE A 152 7.01 9.51 4.84
C ILE A 152 7.64 10.88 5.18
N ALA A 153 7.34 11.46 6.34
CA ALA A 153 7.88 12.75 6.73
C ALA A 153 9.40 12.75 6.84
N GLU A 154 9.99 11.69 7.42
CA GLU A 154 11.44 11.49 7.55
C GLU A 154 12.15 11.52 6.18
N MET A 155 11.54 10.99 5.11
CA MET A 155 12.11 11.04 3.76
C MET A 155 12.24 12.47 3.17
N PHE A 156 11.56 13.46 3.74
CA PHE A 156 11.68 14.86 3.33
C PHE A 156 12.67 15.64 4.21
N GLU A 157 13.20 15.06 5.28
CA GLU A 157 14.17 15.71 6.18
C GLU A 157 15.61 15.65 5.65
N ASP A 158 15.97 14.59 4.90
CA ASP A 158 17.32 14.39 4.35
C ASP A 158 17.65 15.26 3.11
N ARG A 159 16.81 16.26 2.79
CA ARG A 159 16.99 17.13 1.61
C ARG A 159 17.45 18.56 1.93
N GLU A 160 17.78 18.85 3.19
CA GLU A 160 18.36 20.13 3.64
C GLU A 160 19.89 20.08 3.72
#